data_AF-A0A2R6CYU9-F1
#
_entry.id   AF-A0A2R6CYU9-F1
#
_cell.length_a   1.000
_cell.length_b   1.000
_cell.length_c   1.000
_cell.angle_alpha   90.00
_cell.angle_beta   90.00
_cell.angle_gamma   90.00
#
_symmetry.space_group_name_H-M   'P 1'
#
loop_
_entity.id
_entity.type
_entity.pdbx_description
1 polymer ?
#
loop_
_entity_poly.entity_id
_entity_poly.type
_entity_poly.pdbx_seq_one_letter_code
_entity_poly.pdbx_strand_id
1 'polypeptide(L)'
;MSIDGIPVVPEPTQDRLEDRKLVDYRDHRERFIEWCLSLGKNPKAAEGYSPYTVKNRAYRTDTFYRWVWDETGSYTTQVTHEHADDYTRELAYGDSSASHKADTQKALKMLFRWRADALGEEEWEPKLVFNDNSSKATQQDYLTHDERKQIREAALDYGSIPSYNTVGPDDRIALR
;
A
#
# COMPACT_ATOMS: atom_id res chain seq x y z
N MET A 1 4.17 -14.38 13.11
CA MET A 1 3.04 -13.98 13.99
C MET A 1 2.21 -12.95 13.25
N SER A 2 0.88 -13.05 13.33
CA SER A 2 -0.06 -12.13 12.69
C SER A 2 -1.26 -11.87 13.60
N ILE A 3 -1.84 -10.68 13.48
CA ILE A 3 -3.04 -10.23 14.20
C ILE A 3 -4.10 -9.95 13.13
N ASP A 4 -5.24 -10.62 13.17
CA ASP A 4 -6.31 -10.50 12.14
C ASP A 4 -5.81 -10.60 10.68
N GLY A 5 -4.84 -11.50 10.44
CA GLY A 5 -4.23 -11.69 9.11
C GLY A 5 -3.23 -10.60 8.70
N ILE A 6 -2.83 -9.73 9.63
CA ILE A 6 -1.83 -8.68 9.46
C ILE A 6 -0.49 -9.17 10.02
N PRO A 7 0.56 -9.32 9.20
CA PRO A 7 1.89 -9.62 9.72
C PRO A 7 2.39 -8.48 10.62
N VAL A 8 2.73 -8.81 11.88
CA VAL A 8 3.18 -7.80 12.86
C VAL A 8 4.48 -7.15 12.38
N VAL A 9 5.46 -7.99 11.99
CA VAL A 9 6.71 -7.57 11.37
C VAL A 9 6.77 -8.19 9.97
N PRO A 10 6.79 -7.38 8.90
CA PRO A 10 7.00 -7.87 7.54
C PRO A 10 8.38 -8.51 7.35
N GLU A 11 8.48 -9.47 6.43
CA GLU A 11 9.71 -10.21 6.10
C GLU A 11 10.93 -9.29 5.84
N PRO A 12 10.83 -8.19 5.06
CA PRO A 12 12.00 -7.33 4.82
C PRO A 12 12.54 -6.64 6.07
N THR A 13 11.74 -6.53 7.14
CA THR A 13 12.21 -6.02 8.43
C THR A 13 12.78 -7.13 9.30
N GLN A 14 12.26 -8.36 9.20
CA GLN A 14 12.81 -9.52 9.90
C GLN A 14 14.27 -9.78 9.47
N ASP A 15 14.55 -9.66 8.17
CA ASP A 15 15.89 -9.90 7.62
C ASP A 15 16.93 -8.84 8.02
N ARG A 16 16.47 -7.66 8.47
CA ARG A 16 17.32 -6.51 8.78
C ARG A 16 17.67 -6.39 10.27
N LEU A 17 16.89 -7.00 11.15
CA LEU A 17 17.02 -6.82 12.59
C LEU A 17 17.58 -8.06 13.27
N GLU A 18 18.54 -7.85 14.16
CA GLU A 18 19.03 -8.87 15.10
C GLU A 18 17.96 -9.21 16.14
N ASP A 19 18.02 -10.42 16.72
CA ASP A 19 16.99 -11.00 17.60
C ASP A 19 16.42 -10.03 18.65
N ARG A 20 17.28 -9.29 19.36
CA ARG A 20 16.82 -8.38 20.43
C ARG A 20 16.08 -7.16 19.89
N LYS A 21 16.55 -6.58 18.78
CA LYS A 21 15.90 -5.45 18.10
C LYS A 21 14.60 -5.90 17.45
N LEU A 22 14.57 -7.13 16.93
CA LEU A 22 13.38 -7.72 16.33
C LEU A 22 12.26 -7.95 17.36
N VAL A 23 12.60 -8.40 18.57
CA VAL A 23 11.62 -8.54 19.67
C VAL A 23 11.07 -7.17 20.07
N ASP A 24 11.94 -6.20 20.33
CA ASP A 24 11.50 -4.83 20.68
C ASP A 24 10.60 -4.21 19.60
N TYR A 25 11.00 -4.34 18.33
CA TYR A 25 10.21 -3.83 17.21
C TYR A 25 8.88 -4.54 17.06
N ARG A 26 8.85 -5.85 17.30
CA ARG A 26 7.61 -6.65 17.26
C ARG A 26 6.62 -6.15 18.31
N ASP A 27 7.06 -6.00 19.56
CA ASP A 27 6.21 -5.56 20.66
C ASP A 27 5.67 -4.14 20.39
N HIS A 28 6.52 -3.25 19.86
CA HIS A 28 6.12 -1.92 19.42
C HIS A 28 5.04 -1.97 18.32
N ARG A 29 5.23 -2.83 17.32
CA ARG A 29 4.32 -3.01 16.17
C ARG A 29 2.99 -3.63 16.58
N GLU A 30 3.01 -4.59 17.51
CA GLU A 30 1.83 -5.24 18.06
C GLU A 30 0.93 -4.22 18.75
N ARG A 31 1.49 -3.42 19.67
CA ARG A 31 0.76 -2.35 20.37
C ARG A 31 0.12 -1.35 19.41
N PHE A 32 0.83 -0.98 18.34
CA PHE A 32 0.29 -0.11 17.31
C PHE A 32 -0.86 -0.75 16.54
N ILE A 33 -0.69 -1.99 16.06
CA ILE A 33 -1.71 -2.70 15.27
C ILE A 33 -2.97 -2.95 16.10
N GLU A 34 -2.82 -3.41 17.34
CA GLU A 34 -3.93 -3.64 18.27
C GLU A 34 -4.70 -2.36 18.56
N TRP A 35 -4.00 -1.24 18.80
CA TRP A 35 -4.63 0.05 18.98
C TRP A 35 -5.39 0.48 17.72
N CYS A 36 -4.83 0.25 16.53
CA CYS A 36 -5.52 0.57 15.28
C CYS A 36 -6.80 -0.24 15.08
N LEU A 37 -6.82 -1.50 15.51
CA LEU A 37 -7.98 -2.40 15.38
C LEU A 37 -9.05 -2.15 16.45
N SER A 38 -8.67 -1.63 17.61
CA SER A 38 -9.59 -1.44 18.75
C SER A 38 -10.05 0.02 18.92
N LEU A 39 -9.14 1.00 18.80
CA LEU A 39 -9.39 2.41 19.17
C LEU A 39 -9.11 3.41 18.04
N GLY A 40 -8.35 3.01 17.02
CA GLY A 40 -7.69 3.97 16.13
C GLY A 40 -8.61 4.90 15.34
N LYS A 41 -9.86 4.52 15.07
CA LYS A 41 -10.82 5.35 14.32
C LYS A 41 -11.45 6.38 15.24
N ASN A 42 -12.05 5.93 16.34
CA ASN A 42 -12.62 6.78 17.37
C ASN A 42 -12.32 6.22 18.76
N PRO A 43 -11.27 6.74 19.44
CA PRO A 43 -10.89 6.26 20.77
C PRO A 43 -12.00 6.41 21.80
N LYS A 44 -12.80 7.48 21.72
CA LYS A 44 -13.91 7.74 22.68
C LYS A 44 -15.06 6.74 22.57
N ALA A 45 -15.23 6.12 21.41
CA ALA A 45 -16.29 5.15 21.14
C ALA A 45 -15.77 3.70 21.10
N ALA A 46 -14.48 3.48 21.40
CA ALA A 46 -13.81 2.19 21.23
C ALA A 46 -14.02 1.58 19.83
N GLU A 47 -13.89 2.41 18.79
CA GLU A 47 -14.05 2.00 17.40
C GLU A 47 -12.69 2.01 16.70
N GLY A 48 -12.27 0.86 16.19
CA GLY A 48 -11.05 0.72 15.37
C GLY A 48 -11.28 0.81 13.87
N TYR A 49 -10.19 0.69 13.12
CA TYR A 49 -10.21 0.60 11.67
C TYR A 49 -10.45 -0.85 11.20
N SER A 50 -10.92 -1.00 9.96
CA SER A 50 -11.04 -2.34 9.36
C SER A 50 -9.67 -3.03 9.26
N PRO A 51 -9.59 -4.37 9.39
CA PRO A 51 -8.33 -5.11 9.25
C PRO A 51 -7.60 -4.82 7.94
N TYR A 52 -8.34 -4.61 6.84
CA TYR A 52 -7.77 -4.22 5.56
C TYR A 52 -7.06 -2.86 5.62
N THR A 53 -7.70 -1.85 6.24
CA THR A 53 -7.09 -0.52 6.43
C THR A 53 -5.86 -0.61 7.33
N VAL A 54 -5.95 -1.35 8.44
CA VAL A 54 -4.83 -1.52 9.37
C VAL A 54 -3.67 -2.21 8.67
N LYS A 55 -3.92 -3.27 7.89
CA LYS A 55 -2.88 -3.96 7.10
C LYS A 55 -2.12 -2.99 6.19
N ASN A 56 -2.85 -2.23 5.39
CA ASN A 56 -2.26 -1.29 4.44
C ASN A 56 -1.43 -0.19 5.11
N ARG A 57 -1.86 0.29 6.27
CA ARG A 57 -1.14 1.30 7.04
C ARG A 57 0.02 0.70 7.84
N ALA A 58 -0.11 -0.52 8.32
CA ALA A 58 0.95 -1.26 8.99
C ALA A 58 2.14 -1.50 8.03
N TYR A 59 1.91 -1.85 6.77
CA TYR A 59 3.03 -1.95 5.80
C TYR A 59 3.71 -0.61 5.52
N ARG A 60 2.94 0.48 5.37
CA ARG A 60 3.48 1.82 5.08
C ARG A 60 4.31 2.36 6.24
N THR A 61 3.82 2.21 7.46
CA THR A 61 4.55 2.62 8.66
C THR A 61 5.81 1.80 8.85
N ASP A 62 5.82 0.51 8.51
CA ASP A 62 7.01 -0.32 8.55
C ASP A 62 8.06 0.10 7.51
N THR A 63 7.64 0.47 6.29
CA THR A 63 8.55 1.10 5.31
C THR A 63 9.12 2.42 5.83
N PHE A 64 8.33 3.25 6.49
CA PHE A 64 8.82 4.48 7.12
C PHE A 64 9.85 4.20 8.22
N TYR A 65 9.62 3.22 9.09
CA TYR A 65 10.61 2.84 10.11
C TYR A 65 11.93 2.41 9.49
N ARG A 66 11.89 1.55 8.47
CA ARG A 66 13.10 1.15 7.74
C ARG A 66 13.83 2.35 7.14
N TRP A 67 13.09 3.28 6.53
CA TRP A 67 13.67 4.51 6.00
C TRP A 67 14.35 5.35 7.08
N VAL A 68 13.73 5.52 8.25
CA VAL A 68 14.36 6.24 9.38
C VAL A 68 15.64 5.55 9.83
N TRP A 69 15.67 4.21 9.86
CA TRP A 69 16.88 3.47 10.21
C TRP A 69 17.99 3.63 9.16
N ASP A 70 17.62 3.75 7.88
CA ASP A 70 18.56 4.02 6.80
C ASP A 70 19.16 5.44 6.94
N GLU A 71 18.33 6.45 7.20
CA GLU A 71 18.78 7.85 7.36
C GLU A 71 19.61 8.08 8.63
N THR A 72 19.20 7.48 9.75
CA THR A 72 19.90 7.66 11.04
C THR A 72 21.06 6.68 11.23
N GLY A 73 21.16 5.65 10.38
CA GLY A 73 22.13 4.56 10.52
C GLY A 73 21.93 3.71 11.77
N SER A 74 20.79 3.82 12.45
CA SER A 74 20.55 3.13 13.73
C SER A 74 19.10 2.69 13.91
N TYR A 75 18.90 1.62 14.66
CA TYR A 75 17.56 1.15 15.03
C TYR A 75 16.93 2.08 16.06
N THR A 76 15.70 2.54 15.79
CA THR A 76 14.90 3.31 16.73
C THR A 76 13.39 3.06 16.55
N THR A 77 12.65 3.02 17.66
CA THR A 77 11.18 3.07 17.69
C THR A 77 10.66 4.48 17.93
N GLN A 78 11.54 5.41 18.32
CA GLN A 78 11.25 6.80 18.63
C GLN A 78 11.41 7.67 17.38
N VAL A 79 10.37 7.65 16.54
CA VAL A 79 10.30 8.50 15.35
C VAL A 79 9.78 9.88 15.72
N THR A 80 10.39 10.92 15.16
CA THR A 80 10.02 12.33 15.42
C THR A 80 9.16 12.89 14.30
N HIS A 81 8.53 14.04 14.56
CA HIS A 81 7.81 14.80 13.52
C HIS A 81 8.75 15.24 12.39
N GLU A 82 10.02 15.53 12.70
CA GLU A 82 11.04 15.88 11.69
C GLU A 82 11.29 14.72 10.73
N HIS A 83 11.45 13.48 11.24
CA HIS A 83 11.55 12.30 10.38
C HIS A 83 10.33 12.15 9.46
N ALA A 84 9.13 12.45 9.96
CA ALA A 84 7.90 12.35 9.18
C ALA A 84 7.83 13.42 8.08
N ASP A 85 8.24 14.65 8.39
CA ASP A 85 8.33 15.76 7.43
C ASP A 85 9.38 15.46 6.34
N ASP A 86 10.53 14.93 6.74
CA ASP A 86 11.63 14.59 5.83
C ASP A 86 11.25 13.44 4.90
N TYR A 87 10.63 12.39 5.43
CA TYR A 87 10.12 11.29 4.62
C TYR A 87 9.01 11.77 3.66
N THR A 88 8.12 12.65 4.12
CA THR A 88 7.09 13.25 3.28
C THR A 88 7.72 14.09 2.15
N ARG A 89 8.82 14.79 2.42
CA ARG A 89 9.56 15.54 1.41
C ARG A 89 10.24 14.63 0.39
N GLU A 90 10.83 13.52 0.84
CA GLU A 90 11.41 12.53 -0.07
C GLU A 90 10.35 11.90 -0.97
N LEU A 91 9.20 11.52 -0.41
CA LEU A 91 8.06 11.04 -1.20
C LEU A 91 7.59 12.06 -2.22
N ALA A 92 7.67 13.36 -1.92
CA ALA A 92 7.30 14.41 -2.85
C ALA A 92 8.24 14.41 -4.08
N TYR A 93 9.54 14.23 -3.88
CA TYR A 93 10.53 14.14 -4.97
C TYR A 93 10.51 12.82 -5.74
N GLY A 94 10.05 11.74 -5.11
CA GLY A 94 9.95 10.42 -5.75
C GLY A 94 8.83 10.31 -6.79
N ASP A 95 8.97 9.33 -7.69
CA ASP A 95 8.05 9.05 -8.81
C ASP A 95 6.80 8.23 -8.41
N SER A 96 6.41 8.28 -7.13
CA SER A 96 5.23 7.56 -6.64
C SER A 96 3.93 8.29 -7.03
N SER A 97 2.83 7.54 -7.14
CA SER A 97 1.53 8.14 -7.48
C SER A 97 1.02 9.07 -6.37
N ALA A 98 0.23 10.08 -6.73
CA ALA A 98 -0.37 11.01 -5.77
C ALA A 98 -1.18 10.29 -4.67
N SER A 99 -1.92 9.25 -5.05
CA SER A 99 -2.69 8.43 -4.12
C SER A 99 -1.78 7.62 -3.19
N HIS A 100 -0.65 7.11 -3.67
CA HIS A 100 0.34 6.45 -2.81
C HIS A 100 0.90 7.42 -1.77
N LYS A 101 1.30 8.64 -2.20
CA LYS A 101 1.80 9.70 -1.30
C LYS A 101 0.75 10.07 -0.23
N ALA A 102 -0.50 10.29 -0.64
CA ALA A 102 -1.59 10.63 0.27
C ALA A 102 -1.90 9.50 1.26
N ASP A 103 -1.93 8.24 0.82
CA ASP A 103 -2.17 7.10 1.71
C ASP A 103 -1.02 6.84 2.67
N THR A 104 0.21 7.07 2.25
CA THR A 104 1.39 7.04 3.13
C THR A 104 1.31 8.13 4.18
N GLN A 105 0.93 9.36 3.82
CA GLN A 105 0.71 10.43 4.79
C GLN A 105 -0.41 10.09 5.79
N LYS A 106 -1.54 9.50 5.35
CA LYS A 106 -2.60 9.04 6.26
C LYS A 106 -2.10 7.96 7.23
N ALA A 107 -1.22 7.07 6.78
CA ALA A 107 -0.61 6.05 7.64
C ALA A 107 0.30 6.67 8.70
N LEU A 108 1.11 7.68 8.32
CA LEU A 108 1.95 8.43 9.26
C LEU A 108 1.12 9.20 10.29
N LYS A 109 0.08 9.92 9.86
CA LYS A 109 -0.85 10.60 10.79
C LYS A 109 -1.43 9.63 11.82
N MET A 110 -1.84 8.44 11.37
CA MET A 110 -2.35 7.41 12.27
C MET A 110 -1.28 6.91 13.27
N LEU A 111 -0.02 6.78 12.83
CA LEU A 111 1.09 6.42 13.71
C LEU A 111 1.28 7.48 14.80
N PHE A 112 1.38 8.76 14.44
CA PHE A 112 1.58 9.83 15.44
C PHE A 112 0.36 10.04 16.34
N ARG A 113 -0.86 9.81 15.84
CA ARG A 113 -2.06 9.80 16.67
C ARG A 113 -2.02 8.70 17.73
N TRP A 114 -1.57 7.50 17.36
CA TRP A 114 -1.34 6.42 18.32
C TRP A 114 -0.26 6.79 19.34
N ARG A 115 0.85 7.39 18.89
CA ARG A 115 1.91 7.84 19.80
C ARG A 115 1.41 8.89 20.79
N ALA A 116 0.58 9.82 20.33
CA ALA A 116 -0.05 10.80 21.20
C ALA A 116 -0.96 10.14 22.25
N ASP A 117 -1.79 9.18 21.85
CA ASP A 117 -2.73 8.50 22.76
C ASP A 117 -2.02 7.55 23.74
N ALA A 118 -1.09 6.72 23.24
CA ALA A 118 -0.47 5.65 24.01
C ALA A 118 0.82 6.05 24.74
N LEU A 119 1.55 7.05 24.22
CA LEU A 119 2.85 7.50 24.76
C LEU A 119 2.79 8.94 25.31
N GLY A 120 1.68 9.66 25.13
CA GLY A 120 1.53 11.05 25.60
C GLY A 120 2.37 12.05 24.79
N GLU A 121 2.73 11.70 23.55
CA GLU A 121 3.46 12.58 22.64
C GLU A 121 2.54 13.61 21.96
N GLU A 122 3.12 14.53 21.20
CA GLU A 122 2.35 15.49 20.41
C GLU A 122 1.85 14.86 19.09
N GLU A 123 0.63 15.19 18.69
CA GLU A 123 0.08 14.79 17.39
C GLU A 123 0.83 15.51 16.26
N TRP A 124 1.13 14.77 15.20
CA TRP A 124 1.90 15.33 14.09
C TRP A 124 1.00 16.11 13.12
N GLU A 125 1.30 17.39 12.98
CA GLU A 125 0.74 18.24 11.93
C GLU A 125 1.73 18.39 10.77
N PRO A 126 1.44 17.82 9.59
CA PRO A 126 2.39 17.81 8.48
C PRO A 126 2.59 19.19 7.88
N LYS A 127 3.85 19.55 7.58
CA LYS A 127 4.16 20.80 6.86
C LYS A 127 3.77 20.77 5.39
N LEU A 128 3.83 19.59 4.77
CA LEU A 128 3.45 19.36 3.38
C LEU A 128 2.23 18.44 3.33
N VAL A 129 1.17 18.85 2.64
CA VAL A 129 -0.06 18.06 2.52
C VAL A 129 -0.19 17.53 1.10
N PHE A 130 -0.35 16.21 0.97
CA PHE A 130 -0.67 15.60 -0.31
C PHE A 130 -2.18 15.57 -0.49
N ASN A 131 -2.66 16.25 -1.53
CA ASN A 131 -4.04 16.12 -1.96
C ASN A 131 -4.14 15.03 -3.03
N ASP A 132 -4.92 14.01 -2.74
CA ASP A 132 -5.34 13.05 -3.75
C ASP A 132 -6.51 13.67 -4.52
N ASN A 133 -6.23 14.28 -5.68
CA ASN A 133 -7.26 14.78 -6.60
C ASN A 133 -7.92 13.64 -7.41
N SER A 134 -7.90 12.40 -6.91
CA SER A 134 -8.48 11.22 -7.56
C SER A 134 -10.02 11.24 -7.67
N SER A 135 -10.68 12.32 -7.25
CA SER A 135 -12.13 12.51 -7.36
C SER A 135 -12.69 12.53 -8.78
N LYS A 136 -11.91 12.40 -9.86
CA LYS A 136 -12.41 12.37 -11.26
C LYS A 136 -11.61 11.51 -12.28
N ALA A 137 -10.84 10.50 -11.87
CA ALA A 137 -10.14 9.63 -12.83
C ALA A 137 -9.83 8.26 -12.20
N THR A 138 -10.83 7.43 -11.92
CA THR A 138 -11.16 6.36 -12.87
C THR A 138 -12.64 6.05 -12.74
N GLN A 139 -13.46 6.67 -13.58
CA GLN A 139 -14.58 5.90 -14.11
C GLN A 139 -13.86 4.78 -14.86
N GLN A 140 -13.75 3.59 -14.27
CA GLN A 140 -13.26 2.43 -15.01
C GLN A 140 -14.08 2.42 -16.28
N ASP A 141 -13.44 2.60 -17.43
CA ASP A 141 -14.13 2.61 -18.70
C ASP A 141 -14.60 1.17 -18.91
N TYR A 142 -15.79 0.88 -18.38
CA TYR A 142 -16.37 -0.43 -18.47
C TYR A 142 -16.62 -0.67 -19.94
N LEU A 143 -16.02 -1.73 -20.48
CA LEU A 143 -16.34 -2.17 -21.84
C LEU A 143 -17.86 -2.21 -21.99
N THR A 144 -18.34 -1.38 -22.90
CA THR A 144 -19.72 -1.37 -23.34
C THR A 144 -20.09 -2.76 -23.85
N HIS A 145 -21.38 -3.04 -23.92
CA HIS A 145 -21.86 -4.33 -24.43
C HIS A 145 -21.30 -4.63 -25.83
N ASP A 146 -21.16 -3.60 -26.67
CA ASP A 146 -20.65 -3.72 -28.03
C ASP A 146 -19.14 -3.98 -28.08
N GLU A 147 -18.36 -3.33 -27.23
CA GLU A 147 -16.91 -3.61 -27.12
C GLU A 147 -16.64 -5.04 -26.63
N ARG A 148 -17.44 -5.53 -25.66
CA ARG A 148 -17.36 -6.93 -25.23
C ARG A 148 -17.75 -7.91 -26.34
N LYS A 149 -18.72 -7.56 -27.17
CA LYS A 149 -19.10 -8.37 -28.34
C LYS A 149 -17.97 -8.44 -29.36
N GLN A 150 -17.35 -7.31 -29.68
CA GLN A 150 -16.22 -7.25 -30.62
C GLN A 150 -15.00 -8.03 -30.11
N ILE A 151 -14.65 -7.89 -28.82
CA ILE A 151 -13.55 -8.65 -28.21
C ILE A 151 -13.87 -10.16 -28.24
N ARG A 152 -15.12 -10.55 -27.97
CA ARG A 152 -15.55 -11.95 -28.02
C ARG A 152 -15.46 -12.52 -29.43
N GLU A 153 -15.94 -11.80 -30.44
CA GLU A 153 -15.88 -12.23 -31.85
C GLU A 153 -14.42 -12.36 -32.29
N ALA A 154 -13.57 -11.36 -32.00
CA ALA A 154 -12.15 -11.42 -32.32
C ALA A 154 -11.43 -12.59 -31.61
N ALA A 155 -11.77 -12.90 -30.36
CA ALA A 155 -11.21 -14.04 -29.64
C ALA A 155 -11.66 -15.40 -30.20
N LEU A 156 -12.88 -15.48 -30.76
CA LEU A 156 -13.38 -16.68 -31.43
C LEU A 156 -12.70 -16.88 -32.80
N ASP A 157 -12.41 -15.79 -33.52
CA ASP A 157 -11.74 -15.83 -34.82
C ASP A 157 -10.23 -16.08 -34.71
N TYR A 158 -9.57 -15.57 -33.66
CA TYR A 158 -8.11 -15.70 -33.46
C TYR A 158 -7.64 -17.15 -33.22
N GLY A 159 -8.56 -18.07 -32.90
CA GLY A 159 -8.30 -19.51 -32.77
C GLY A 159 -8.96 -20.38 -33.85
N SER A 160 -9.68 -19.79 -34.79
CA SER A 160 -10.36 -20.53 -35.85
C SER A 160 -9.37 -20.83 -36.98
N ILE A 161 -8.84 -22.06 -37.00
CA ILE A 161 -8.09 -22.57 -38.15
C ILE A 161 -9.06 -22.53 -39.35
N PRO A 162 -8.74 -21.84 -40.45
CA PRO A 162 -9.62 -21.80 -41.61
C PRO A 162 -9.97 -23.23 -42.03
N SER A 163 -11.26 -23.53 -42.16
CA SER A 163 -11.66 -24.84 -42.68
C SER A 163 -11.06 -25.02 -44.07
N TYR A 164 -10.64 -26.25 -44.39
CA TYR A 164 -9.97 -26.65 -45.63
C TYR A 164 -10.67 -26.20 -46.93
N ASN A 165 -11.96 -25.83 -46.84
CA ASN A 165 -12.82 -25.51 -47.98
C ASN A 165 -13.00 -24.00 -48.25
N THR A 166 -12.32 -23.11 -47.51
CA THR A 166 -12.48 -21.65 -47.62
C THR A 166 -11.25 -20.93 -48.21
N VAL A 167 -10.24 -21.69 -48.62
CA VAL A 167 -9.02 -21.15 -49.26
C VAL A 167 -9.00 -21.55 -50.74
N GLY A 168 -8.83 -20.57 -51.62
CA GLY A 168 -8.60 -20.82 -53.05
C GLY A 168 -7.26 -21.53 -53.29
N PRO A 169 -7.06 -22.19 -54.44
CA PRO A 169 -5.86 -22.98 -54.72
C PRO A 169 -4.52 -22.23 -54.54
N ASP A 170 -4.51 -20.91 -54.68
CA ASP A 170 -3.31 -20.08 -54.72
C ASP A 170 -2.66 -19.80 -53.36
N ASP A 171 -3.38 -19.94 -52.24
CA ASP A 171 -2.81 -19.70 -50.90
C ASP A 171 -2.10 -20.94 -50.30
N ARG A 172 -1.96 -22.04 -51.08
CA ARG A 172 -1.33 -23.30 -50.63
C ARG A 172 0.20 -23.34 -50.73
N ILE A 173 0.89 -22.25 -51.08
CA ILE A 173 2.36 -22.24 -51.33
C ILE A 173 3.14 -21.40 -50.29
N ALA A 174 2.66 -21.28 -49.05
CA ALA A 174 3.39 -20.52 -48.01
C ALA A 174 3.61 -21.27 -46.69
N LEU A 175 3.51 -22.61 -46.67
CA LEU A 175 3.85 -23.43 -45.50
C LEU A 175 4.66 -24.67 -45.90
N ARG A 176 5.89 -24.44 -46.38
CA ARG A 176 6.93 -25.46 -46.38
C ARG A 176 8.26 -24.87 -45.92
#